data_AF-A0A9D9DPQ7-F1
#
_entry.id   AF-A0A9D9DPQ7-F1
#
_cell.length_a   1.000
_cell.length_b   1.000
_cell.length_c   1.000
_cell.angle_alpha   90.00
_cell.angle_beta   90.00
_cell.angle_gamma   90.00
#
_symmetry.space_group_name_H-M   'P 1'
#
loop_
_entity.id
_entity.type
_entity.pdbx_description
1 polymer ?
#
loop_
_entity_poly.entity_id
_entity_poly.type
_entity_poly.pdbx_seq_one_letter_code
_entity_poly.pdbx_strand_id
1 'polypeptide(L)' 'MERKLFRAGNGWSLFLPKVIIELLKIDPENDTIEMQIENDILKIKKVEKSDGENK' A
#
# COMPACT_ATOMS: atom_id res chain seq x y z
N MET A 1 -3.93 2.13 15.41
CA MET A 1 -2.86 3.14 15.66
C MET A 1 -3.28 4.43 14.99
N GLU A 2 -3.22 5.56 15.67
CA GLU A 2 -3.49 6.85 15.05
C GLU A 2 -2.20 7.44 14.48
N ARG A 3 -2.25 7.93 13.24
CA ARG A 3 -1.12 8.57 12.55
C ARG A 3 -1.64 9.76 11.77
N LYS A 4 -0.83 10.81 11.71
CA LYS A 4 -1.10 11.98 10.87
C LYS A 4 -0.38 11.81 9.54
N LEU A 5 -1.02 12.27 8.47
CA LEU A 5 -0.35 12.49 7.21
C LEU A 5 0.63 13.66 7.36
N PHE A 6 1.73 13.60 6.63
CA PHE A 6 2.65 14.72 6.50
C PHE A 6 2.74 15.16 5.05
N ARG A 7 3.08 16.43 4.85
CA ARG A 7 3.19 17.03 3.53
C ARG A 7 4.40 16.44 2.80
N ALA A 8 4.22 16.01 1.55
CA ALA A 8 5.29 15.57 0.68
C ALA A 8 5.07 16.18 -0.72
N GLY A 9 5.85 17.23 -1.04
CA GLY A 9 5.70 17.97 -2.28
C GLY A 9 4.29 18.55 -2.45
N ASN A 10 3.63 18.24 -3.57
CA ASN A 10 2.24 18.62 -3.83
C ASN A 10 1.20 17.63 -3.26
N GLY A 11 1.63 16.53 -2.60
CA GLY A 11 0.78 15.48 -2.02
C GLY A 11 0.91 15.30 -0.51
N TRP A 12 0.33 14.21 -0.02
CA TRP A 12 0.37 13.79 1.38
C TRP A 12 0.94 12.38 1.47
N SER A 13 1.67 12.09 2.54
CA SER A 13 2.27 10.78 2.77
C SER A 13 1.94 10.27 4.17
N LEU A 14 1.84 8.94 4.27
CA LEU A 14 1.72 8.21 5.52
C LEU A 14 3.00 7.40 5.73
N PHE A 15 3.62 7.53 6.90
CA PHE A 15 4.75 6.69 7.26
C PHE A 15 4.23 5.31 7.72
N LEU A 16 4.58 4.26 6.97
CA LEU A 16 4.29 2.88 7.34
C LEU A 16 5.49 2.29 8.08
N PRO A 17 5.35 1.86 9.35
CA PRO A 17 6.42 1.19 10.07
C PRO A 17 6.85 -0.11 9.35
N LYS A 18 8.14 -0.44 9.41
CA LYS A 18 8.72 -1.64 8.81
C LYS A 18 7.95 -2.92 9.18
N VAL A 19 7.55 -3.05 10.45
CA VAL A 19 6.79 -4.21 10.95
C VAL A 19 5.46 -4.41 10.22
N ILE A 20 4.76 -3.33 9.82
CA ILE A 20 3.50 -3.43 9.08
C ILE A 20 3.77 -3.97 7.66
N ILE A 21 4.82 -3.50 7.00
CA ILE A 21 5.23 -3.96 5.68
C ILE A 21 5.63 -5.45 5.71
N GLU A 22 6.40 -5.85 6.73
CA GLU A 22 6.80 -7.25 6.93
C GLU A 22 5.59 -8.17 7.18
N LEU A 23 4.63 -7.75 8.00
CA LEU A 23 3.39 -8.51 8.25
C LEU A 23 2.54 -8.67 6.99
N LEU A 24 2.52 -7.66 6.13
CA LEU A 24 1.86 -7.70 4.82
C LEU A 24 2.64 -8.50 3.77
N LYS A 25 3.87 -8.95 4.09
CA LYS A 25 4.77 -9.67 3.17
C LYS A 25 4.97 -8.92 1.85
N ILE A 26 5.14 -7.60 1.96
CA ILE A 26 5.43 -6.69 0.85
C ILE A 26 6.93 -6.42 0.83
N ASP A 27 7.55 -6.61 -0.33
CA ASP A 27 8.87 -6.10 -0.66
C ASP A 27 8.71 -4.71 -1.30
N PRO A 28 9.10 -3.61 -0.63
CA PRO A 28 8.94 -2.26 -1.15
C PRO A 28 9.69 -1.97 -2.45
N GLU A 29 10.69 -2.79 -2.81
CA GLU A 29 11.48 -2.59 -4.03
C GLU A 29 10.85 -3.29 -5.24
N ASN A 30 10.12 -4.40 -5.03
CA ASN A 30 9.69 -5.30 -6.09
C ASN A 30 8.17 -5.47 -6.21
N ASP A 31 7.45 -5.29 -5.10
CA ASP A 31 6.00 -5.43 -5.06
C ASP A 31 5.30 -4.11 -5.31
N THR A 32 4.12 -4.20 -5.94
CA THR A 32 3.21 -3.07 -6.06
C THR A 32 2.03 -3.23 -5.09
N ILE A 33 1.46 -2.08 -4.71
CA ILE A 33 0.28 -2.01 -3.86
C ILE A 33 -0.87 -1.36 -4.63
N GLU A 34 -2.08 -1.87 -4.41
CA GLU A 34 -3.31 -1.25 -4.89
C GLU A 34 -3.98 -0.50 -3.74
N MET A 35 -4.49 0.69 -4.06
CA MET A 35 -5.29 1.51 -3.16
C MET A 35 -6.75 1.50 -3.62
N GLN A 36 -7.67 1.18 -2.72
CA GLN A 36 -9.10 1.17 -2.98
C GLN A 36 -9.82 2.00 -1.92
N ILE A 37 -10.76 2.85 -2.34
CA ILE A 37 -11.58 3.66 -1.43
C ILE A 37 -12.96 3.03 -1.38
N GLU A 38 -13.42 2.68 -0.18
CA GLU A 38 -14.75 2.12 0.05
C GLU A 38 -15.30 2.65 1.37
N ASN A 39 -16.45 3.33 1.33
CA ASN A 39 -17.14 3.84 2.53
C ASN A 39 -16.22 4.65 3.47
N ASP A 40 -15.50 5.64 2.93
CA ASP A 40 -14.53 6.48 3.66
C ASP A 40 -13.32 5.72 4.23
N ILE A 41 -13.10 4.48 3.82
CA ILE A 41 -11.95 3.66 4.21
C ILE A 41 -11.00 3.51 3.01
N LEU A 42 -9.73 3.88 3.21
CA LEU A 42 -8.65 3.54 2.29
C LEU A 42 -8.13 2.14 2.61
N LYS A 43 -8.40 1.18 1.73
CA LYS A 43 -7.84 -0.17 1.76
C LYS A 43 -6.58 -0.21 0.91
N ILE A 44 -5.51 -0.75 1.48
CA ILE A 44 -4.23 -0.96 0.79
C ILE A 44 -3.95 -2.46 0.79
N LYS A 45 -3.69 -3.02 -0.39
CA LYS A 45 -3.38 -4.45 -0.54
C LYS A 45 -2.20 -4.65 -1.48
N LYS A 46 -1.41 -5.71 -1.23
CA LYS A 46 -0.39 -6.17 -2.17
C LYS A 46 -1.08 -6.63 -3.46
N VAL A 47 -0.53 -6.26 -4.61
CA VAL A 47 -0.97 -6.78 -5.90
C VAL A 47 -0.36 -8.16 -6.07
N GLU A 48 -1.21 -9.18 -6.16
CA GLU A 48 -0.75 -10.49 -6.60
C GLU A 48 -0.53 -10.42 -8.11
N LYS A 49 0.68 -10.74 -8.56
CA LYS A 49 0.91 -10.97 -9.99
C LYS A 49 0.14 -12.23 -10.34
N SER A 50 -1.01 -12.08 -11.00
CA SER A 50 -1.65 -13.18 -11.69
C SER A 50 -0.72 -13.59 -12.84
N ASP A 51 0.06 -14.63 -12.62
CA ASP A 51 0.77 -15.32 -13.69
C ASP A 51 -0.27 -15.93 -14.66
N GLY A 52 -0.68 -15.14 -15.66
CA GLY A 52 -1.39 -15.62 -16.84
C GLY A 52 -2.75 -15.00 -17.14
N GLU A 53 -2.77 -13.95 -17.97
CA GLU A 53 -3.64 -13.94 -19.13
C GLU A 53 -2.76 -14.13 -20.38
N ASN A 54 -2.45 -15.39 -20.64
CA ASN A 54 -1.99 -15.85 -21.94
C ASN A 54 -3.08 -16.79 -22.46
N LYS A 55 -4.05 -16.24 -23.21
CA LYS A 55 -4.85 -16.95 -24.20
C LYS A 55 -5.60 -15.98 -25.10
#